data_AF-A0A2M8PEG7-F1
#
_entry.id   AF-A0A2M8PEG7-F1
#
_cell.length_a   1.000
_cell.length_b   1.000
_cell.length_c   1.000
_cell.angle_alpha   90.00
_cell.angle_beta   90.00
_cell.angle_gamma   90.00
#
_symmetry.space_group_name_H-M   'P 1'
#
loop_
_entity.id
_entity.type
_entity.pdbx_description
1 polymer ?
#
loop_
_entity_poly.entity_id
_entity_poly.type
_entity_poly.pdbx_seq_one_letter_code
_entity_poly.pdbx_strand_id
1 'polypeptide(L)' 'MMKITPEDVFEYHMRGRPGKIEVKPTKPLLTQRDLSLAYSPGVAEAV' A
#
# COMPACT_ATOMS: atom_id res chain seq x y z
N MET A 1 19.88 14.81 -25.81
CA MET A 1 18.90 14.02 -25.03
C MET A 1 19.67 12.94 -24.29
N MET A 2 19.44 12.72 -22.99
CA MET A 2 20.05 11.58 -22.27
C MET A 2 19.40 10.27 -22.77
N LYS A 3 20.19 9.21 -22.97
CA LYS A 3 19.69 7.91 -23.45
C LYS A 3 19.24 7.09 -22.24
N ILE A 4 17.96 6.69 -22.20
CA ILE A 4 17.42 5.78 -21.19
C ILE A 4 17.87 4.36 -21.55
N THR A 5 18.51 3.65 -20.63
CA THR A 5 18.89 2.25 -20.85
C THR A 5 17.87 1.28 -20.22
N PRO A 6 17.83 0.01 -20.65
CA PRO A 6 17.02 -1.02 -20.01
C PRO A 6 17.35 -1.19 -18.52
N GLU A 7 18.63 -1.06 -18.15
CA GLU A 7 19.10 -1.16 -16.76
C GLU A 7 18.54 -0.01 -15.91
N ASP A 8 18.48 1.22 -16.44
CA ASP A 8 17.87 2.35 -15.75
C ASP A 8 16.39 2.09 -15.42
N VAL A 9 15.64 1.52 -16.38
CA VAL A 9 14.22 1.20 -16.22
C VAL A 9 14.03 0.07 -15.20
N PHE A 10 14.89 -0.94 -15.25
CA PHE A 10 14.86 -2.05 -14.31
C PHE A 10 15.12 -1.56 -12.88
N GLU A 11 16.21 -0.82 -12.67
CA GLU A 11 16.57 -0.28 -11.37
C GLU A 11 15.49 0.68 -10.84
N TYR A 12 14.91 1.52 -11.70
CA TYR A 12 13.82 2.42 -11.34
C TYR A 12 12.58 1.67 -10.81
N HIS A 13 12.26 0.49 -11.35
CA HIS A 13 11.10 -0.29 -10.93
C HIS A 13 11.36 -1.27 -9.79
N MET A 14 12.62 -1.62 -9.53
CA MET A 14 12.97 -2.69 -8.59
C MET A 14 13.60 -2.18 -7.30
N ARG A 15 14.30 -1.05 -7.34
CA ARG A 15 15.08 -0.60 -6.18
C ARG A 15 14.19 0.01 -5.08
N GLY A 16 14.50 -0.31 -3.83
CA GLY A 16 13.79 0.19 -2.66
C GLY A 16 12.46 -0.54 -2.46
N ARG A 17 11.39 -0.02 -3.06
CA ARG A 17 10.07 -0.68 -3.04
C ARG A 17 9.63 -0.96 -4.48
N PRO A 18 9.62 -2.24 -4.90
CA PRO A 18 9.25 -2.59 -6.26
C PRO A 18 7.83 -2.14 -6.65
N GLY A 19 7.67 -1.82 -7.93
CA GLY A 19 6.39 -1.41 -8.50
C GLY A 19 6.17 0.11 -8.51
N LYS A 20 4.92 0.52 -8.71
CA LYS A 20 4.56 1.93 -8.93
C LYS A 20 3.48 2.45 -7.96
N ILE A 21 2.77 1.54 -7.30
CA ILE A 21 1.54 1.85 -6.56
C ILE A 21 1.61 1.21 -5.18
N GLU A 22 1.06 1.92 -4.19
CA GLU A 22 0.84 1.44 -2.84
C GLU A 22 -0.59 1.80 -2.41
N VAL A 23 -1.21 0.93 -1.61
CA VAL A 23 -2.45 1.23 -0.87
C VAL A 23 -2.10 1.29 0.61
N LYS A 24 -2.53 2.36 1.29
CA LYS A 24 -2.38 2.53 2.74
C LYS A 24 -3.73 2.63 3.42
N PRO A 25 -3.91 2.03 4.61
CA PRO A 25 -5.10 2.27 5.44
C PRO A 25 -5.22 3.75 5.80
N THR A 26 -6.44 4.27 5.81
CA THR A 26 -6.74 5.64 6.26
C THR A 26 -7.18 5.71 7.73
N LYS A 27 -7.40 4.55 8.36
CA LYS A 27 -7.78 4.39 9.78
C LYS A 27 -6.75 3.51 10.51
N PRO A 28 -6.57 3.68 11.83
CA PRO A 28 -5.70 2.82 12.63
C PRO A 28 -6.11 1.35 12.53
N LEU A 29 -5.12 0.46 12.63
CA LEU A 29 -5.28 -1.01 12.66
C LEU A 29 -4.34 -1.64 13.69
N LEU A 30 -4.04 -0.93 14.79
CA LEU A 30 -2.98 -1.29 15.73
C LEU A 30 -3.47 -2.11 16.93
N THR A 31 -4.75 -1.97 17.28
CA THR A 31 -5.35 -2.62 18.45
C THR A 31 -6.45 -3.59 18.05
N GLN A 32 -6.81 -4.50 18.95
CA GLN A 32 -7.97 -5.37 18.76
C GLN A 32 -9.24 -4.56 18.49
N ARG A 33 -9.42 -3.43 19.19
CA ARG A 33 -10.55 -2.52 18.98
C ARG A 33 -10.54 -1.93 17.57
N ASP A 34 -9.39 -1.50 17.08
CA ASP A 34 -9.27 -0.96 15.71
C ASP A 34 -9.68 -2.00 14.66
N LEU A 35 -9.22 -3.25 14.84
CA LEU A 35 -9.56 -4.35 13.94
C LEU A 35 -11.05 -4.70 14.00
N SER A 36 -11.65 -4.72 15.19
CA SER A 36 -13.09 -4.96 15.34
C SER A 36 -13.96 -3.86 14.72
N LEU A 37 -13.45 -2.63 14.58
CA LEU A 37 -14.15 -1.54 13.88
C LEU A 37 -13.94 -1.63 12.36
N ALA A 38 -12.74 -1.98 11.91
CA ALA A 38 -12.40 -2.07 10.49
C ALA A 38 -12.98 -3.32 9.80
N TYR A 39 -13.25 -4.38 10.57
CA TYR A 39 -13.78 -5.66 10.10
C TYR A 39 -14.99 -6.09 10.94
N SER A 40 -15.47 -7.32 10.72
CA SER A 40 -16.60 -7.87 11.46
C SER A 40 -16.27 -7.98 12.97
N PRO A 41 -17.22 -7.64 13.87
CA PRO A 41 -18.61 -7.24 13.58
C PRO A 41 -18.80 -5.74 13.29
N GLY A 42 -17.87 -4.86 13.65
CA GLY A 42 -18.09 -3.40 13.61
C GLY A 42 -18.30 -2.83 12.21
N VAL A 43 -17.71 -3.43 11.18
CA VAL A 43 -17.94 -3.01 9.79
C VAL A 43 -19.41 -3.17 9.36
N ALA A 44 -20.17 -4.07 10.00
CA ALA A 44 -21.57 -4.34 9.65
C ALA A 44 -22.51 -3.14 9.93
N GLU A 45 -22.12 -2.22 10.82
CA GLU A 45 -22.89 -1.01 11.13
C GLU A 45 -22.63 0.14 10.14
N ALA A 46 -21.55 0.04 9.35
CA ALA A 46 -21.14 1.06 8.39
C ALA A 46 -21.54 0.74 6.94
N VAL A 47 -22.17 -0.42 6.71
CA VAL A 47 -22.64 -0.90 5.39
C VAL A 47 -24.14 -0.74 5.21
#